data_AF-A0A382ZX87-F1
#
_entry.id   AF-A0A382ZX87-F1
#
_cell.length_a   1.000
_cell.length_b   1.000
_cell.length_c   1.000
_cell.angle_alpha   90.00
_cell.angle_beta   90.00
_cell.angle_gamma   90.00
#
_symmetry.space_group_name_H-M   'P 1'
#
loop_
_entity.id
_entity.type
_entity.pdbx_description
1 polymer ?
#
loop_
_entity_poly.entity_id
_entity_poly.type
_entity_poly.pdbx_seq_one_letter_code
_entity_poly.pdbx_strand_id
1 'polypeptide(L)'
;MSEDQGYSGNALDCLKKHNAKVGDSIKITADLTYSGILMPRYESGDDKHLVVKLGNGYNVGINVDEIQNIEIVSSSEVKPKQDQERKEDSKLPKILLLSTGGTIASKVDYRTGAVTPALSASDLNEAVPELGKIANIDTEVLFSEY
;
A
#
# COMPACT_ATOMS: atom_id res chain seq x y z
N MET A 1 11.32 -2.26 4.30
CA MET A 1 10.55 -3.21 3.46
C MET A 1 11.46 -3.63 2.33
N SER A 2 11.55 -4.92 2.03
CA SER A 2 12.43 -5.46 0.99
C SER A 2 12.15 -4.78 -0.36
N GLU A 3 13.20 -4.52 -1.15
CA GLU A 3 13.07 -3.95 -2.50
C GLU A 3 12.16 -4.81 -3.40
N ASP A 4 12.07 -6.11 -3.10
CA ASP A 4 11.33 -7.12 -3.85
C ASP A 4 9.87 -7.32 -3.35
N GLN A 5 9.40 -6.52 -2.38
CA GLN A 5 8.01 -6.52 -1.87
C GLN A 5 7.41 -7.92 -1.62
N GLY A 6 8.21 -8.79 -1.00
CA GLY A 6 7.82 -10.14 -0.59
C GLY A 6 7.98 -11.23 -1.66
N TYR A 7 8.44 -10.91 -2.88
CA TYR A 7 8.82 -11.91 -3.88
C TYR A 7 10.25 -12.41 -3.66
N SER A 8 10.46 -13.71 -3.87
CA SER A 8 11.77 -14.36 -3.83
C SER A 8 11.83 -15.50 -4.86
N GLY A 9 13.04 -16.04 -5.10
CA GLY A 9 13.26 -17.21 -5.96
C GLY A 9 12.67 -17.08 -7.37
N ASN A 10 12.03 -18.14 -7.84
CA ASN A 10 11.52 -18.25 -9.21
C ASN A 10 10.52 -17.15 -9.57
N ALA A 11 9.64 -16.76 -8.66
CA ALA A 11 8.69 -15.68 -8.87
C ALA A 11 9.38 -14.33 -9.07
N LEU A 12 10.42 -14.04 -8.30
CA LEU A 12 11.20 -12.81 -8.46
C LEU A 12 11.93 -12.78 -9.81
N ASP A 13 12.52 -13.90 -10.21
CA ASP A 13 13.21 -14.02 -11.50
C ASP A 13 12.23 -13.87 -12.67
N CYS A 14 11.02 -14.41 -12.56
CA CYS A 14 9.95 -14.24 -13.54
C CYS A 14 9.56 -12.76 -13.70
N LEU A 15 9.42 -12.01 -12.59
CA LEU A 15 9.13 -10.58 -12.62
C LEU A 15 10.26 -9.78 -13.27
N LYS A 16 11.52 -10.06 -12.89
CA LYS A 16 12.70 -9.40 -13.46
C LYS A 16 12.83 -9.65 -14.96
N LYS A 17 12.59 -10.89 -15.42
CA LYS A 17 12.60 -11.26 -16.85
C LYS A 17 11.61 -10.44 -17.68
N HIS A 18 10.45 -10.13 -17.13
CA HIS A 18 9.39 -9.37 -17.81
C HIS A 18 9.40 -7.87 -17.45
N ASN A 19 10.38 -7.42 -16.66
CA ASN A 19 10.51 -6.06 -16.16
C ASN A 19 9.22 -5.52 -15.48
N ALA A 20 8.44 -6.41 -14.87
CA ALA A 20 7.18 -6.09 -14.20
C ALA A 20 7.43 -5.75 -12.72
N LYS A 21 6.77 -4.71 -12.22
CA LYS A 21 6.91 -4.23 -10.84
C LYS A 21 5.58 -4.29 -10.09
N VAL A 22 5.66 -4.48 -8.78
CA VAL A 22 4.47 -4.45 -7.94
C VAL A 22 3.77 -3.09 -8.07
N GLY A 23 2.46 -3.12 -8.25
CA GLY A 23 1.62 -1.97 -8.57
C GLY A 23 1.36 -1.78 -10.06
N ASP A 24 2.13 -2.40 -10.95
CA ASP A 24 1.86 -2.33 -12.39
C ASP A 24 0.54 -3.04 -12.74
N SER A 25 -0.20 -2.48 -13.69
CA SER A 25 -1.33 -3.17 -14.31
C SER A 25 -0.77 -4.12 -15.35
N ILE A 26 -0.99 -5.41 -15.17
CA ILE A 26 -0.45 -6.47 -16.02
C ILE A 26 -1.56 -7.37 -16.57
N LYS A 27 -1.23 -8.03 -17.68
CA LYS A 27 -2.02 -9.09 -18.28
C LYS A 27 -1.16 -10.33 -18.37
N ILE A 28 -1.59 -11.40 -17.71
CA ILE A 28 -0.89 -12.69 -17.65
C ILE A 28 -1.66 -13.69 -18.50
N THR A 29 -0.97 -14.34 -19.42
CA THR A 29 -1.51 -15.45 -20.21
C THR A 29 -0.98 -16.77 -19.66
N ALA A 30 -1.87 -17.62 -19.15
CA ALA A 30 -1.58 -18.97 -18.65
C ALA A 30 -2.61 -19.96 -19.23
N ASP A 31 -3.27 -20.76 -18.37
CA ASP A 31 -4.45 -21.56 -18.74
C ASP A 31 -5.63 -20.68 -19.18
N LEU A 32 -5.78 -19.56 -18.47
CA LEU A 32 -6.70 -18.47 -18.76
C LEU A 32 -5.90 -17.16 -18.86
N THR A 33 -6.56 -16.14 -19.39
CA THR A 33 -6.01 -14.79 -19.39
C THR A 33 -6.46 -14.05 -18.15
N TYR A 34 -5.52 -13.62 -17.32
CA TYR A 34 -5.77 -12.81 -16.14
C TYR A 34 -5.35 -11.37 -16.40
N SER A 35 -6.15 -10.41 -15.96
CA SER A 35 -5.82 -8.99 -16.05
C SER A 35 -6.12 -8.30 -14.73
N GLY A 36 -5.16 -7.52 -14.25
CA GLY A 36 -5.26 -6.88 -12.95
C GLY A 36 -3.98 -6.17 -12.53
N ILE A 37 -3.92 -5.81 -11.25
CA ILE A 37 -2.76 -5.13 -10.65
C ILE A 37 -1.87 -6.18 -10.00
N LEU A 38 -0.56 -6.15 -10.30
CA LEU A 38 0.41 -7.00 -9.62
C LEU A 38 0.51 -6.57 -8.15
N MET A 39 0.24 -7.51 -7.25
CA MET A 39 0.21 -7.28 -5.81
C MET A 39 1.53 -7.73 -5.16
N PRO A 40 1.93 -7.11 -4.03
CA PRO A 40 3.02 -7.64 -3.21
C PRO A 40 2.65 -9.03 -2.70
N ARG A 41 3.67 -9.82 -2.41
CA ARG A 41 3.50 -11.17 -1.90
C ARG A 41 3.72 -11.21 -0.39
N TYR A 42 3.04 -12.14 0.27
CA TYR A 42 3.27 -12.38 1.68
C TYR A 42 4.64 -13.02 1.90
N GLU A 43 5.44 -12.49 2.82
CA GLU A 43 6.84 -12.90 3.02
C GLU A 43 7.01 -14.37 3.42
N SER A 44 5.99 -14.98 4.04
CA SER A 44 5.99 -16.41 4.37
C SER A 44 5.40 -17.30 3.27
N GLY A 45 5.10 -16.75 2.09
CA GLY A 45 4.63 -17.51 0.94
C GLY A 45 5.74 -18.31 0.26
N ASP A 46 5.36 -19.27 -0.58
CA ASP A 46 6.32 -19.96 -1.47
C ASP A 46 6.90 -19.00 -2.52
N ASP A 47 7.85 -19.46 -3.32
CA ASP A 47 8.52 -18.71 -4.38
C ASP A 47 7.96 -18.99 -5.80
N LYS A 48 6.78 -19.61 -5.90
CA LYS A 48 6.24 -20.19 -7.15
C LYS A 48 5.02 -19.48 -7.74
N HIS A 49 4.48 -18.46 -7.09
CA HIS A 49 3.27 -17.78 -7.56
C HIS A 49 3.41 -16.26 -7.67
N LEU A 50 2.69 -15.68 -8.62
CA LEU A 50 2.42 -14.24 -8.70
C LEU A 50 1.03 -13.94 -8.17
N VAL A 51 0.88 -12.86 -7.40
CA VAL A 51 -0.42 -12.43 -6.89
C VAL A 51 -0.95 -11.28 -7.74
N VAL A 52 -2.12 -11.46 -8.33
CA VAL A 52 -2.79 -10.43 -9.15
C VAL A 52 -4.14 -10.09 -8.55
N LYS A 53 -4.42 -8.79 -8.38
CA LYS A 53 -5.74 -8.29 -8.01
C LYS A 53 -6.55 -8.03 -9.26
N LEU A 54 -7.61 -8.81 -9.45
CA LEU A 54 -8.50 -8.74 -10.59
C LEU A 54 -9.40 -7.50 -10.49
N GLY A 55 -10.00 -7.09 -11.61
CA GLY A 55 -10.91 -5.93 -11.67
C GLY A 55 -12.17 -6.07 -10.79
N ASN A 56 -12.54 -7.28 -10.39
CA ASN A 56 -13.62 -7.53 -9.44
C ASN A 56 -13.21 -7.39 -7.96
N GLY A 57 -11.95 -7.06 -7.68
CA GLY A 57 -11.41 -6.84 -6.33
C GLY A 57 -10.82 -8.08 -5.65
N TYR A 58 -10.92 -9.27 -6.24
CA TYR A 58 -10.34 -10.49 -5.69
C TYR A 58 -8.85 -10.64 -6.05
N ASN A 59 -8.07 -11.19 -5.12
CA ASN A 59 -6.67 -11.57 -5.35
C ASN A 59 -6.59 -13.03 -5.80
N VAL A 60 -5.82 -13.32 -6.84
CA VAL A 60 -5.55 -14.68 -7.33
C VAL A 60 -4.04 -14.95 -7.34
N GLY A 61 -3.64 -16.16 -6.98
CA GLY A 61 -2.27 -16.64 -7.12
C GLY A 61 -2.12 -17.46 -8.40
N ILE A 62 -1.16 -17.10 -9.25
CA ILE A 62 -0.91 -17.77 -10.53
C ILE A 62 0.48 -18.40 -10.47
N ASN A 63 0.57 -19.71 -10.71
CA ASN A 63 1.84 -20.43 -10.69
C ASN A 63 2.75 -19.95 -11.83
N VAL A 64 3.99 -19.58 -11.50
CA VAL A 64 4.98 -19.03 -12.44
C VAL A 64 5.34 -20.01 -13.55
N ASP A 65 5.28 -21.31 -13.27
CA ASP A 65 5.59 -22.38 -14.22
C ASP A 65 4.52 -22.50 -15.32
N GLU A 66 3.30 -22.00 -15.06
CA GLU A 66 2.16 -22.04 -15.99
C GLU A 66 2.05 -20.76 -16.84
N ILE A 67 2.83 -19.73 -16.50
CA ILE A 67 2.81 -18.44 -17.19
C ILE A 67 3.50 -18.56 -18.55
N GLN A 68 2.77 -18.27 -19.60
CA GLN A 68 3.27 -18.25 -20.98
C GLN A 68 3.76 -16.86 -21.37
N ASN A 69 3.06 -15.80 -20.94
CA ASN A 69 3.43 -14.41 -21.24
C ASN A 69 2.93 -13.44 -20.16
N ILE A 70 3.66 -12.34 -19.96
CA ILE A 70 3.26 -11.20 -19.12
C ILE A 70 3.41 -9.92 -19.94
N GLU A 71 2.31 -9.17 -20.06
CA GLU A 71 2.25 -7.86 -20.72
C GLU A 71 1.96 -6.76 -19.68
N ILE A 72 2.74 -5.68 -19.69
CA ILE A 72 2.51 -4.51 -18.84
C ILE A 72 1.56 -3.55 -19.58
N VAL A 73 0.37 -3.34 -19.04
CA VAL A 73 -0.67 -2.47 -19.60
C VAL A 73 -0.45 -1.01 -19.19
N SER A 74 -0.08 -0.76 -17.93
CA SER A 74 0.25 0.57 -17.42
C SER A 74 1.16 0.49 -16.20
N SER A 75 2.11 1.39 -16.07
CA SER A 75 2.99 1.44 -14.90
C SER A 75 2.39 2.27 -13.76
N SER A 76 2.64 1.85 -12.52
CA SER A 76 2.20 2.55 -11.32
C SER A 76 3.05 3.81 -11.09
N GLU A 77 2.55 4.98 -11.50
CA GLU A 77 3.05 6.26 -11.00
C GLU A 77 2.43 6.57 -9.62
N VAL A 78 3.28 6.60 -8.58
CA VAL A 78 2.89 7.07 -7.25
C VAL A 78 2.84 8.60 -7.30
N LYS A 79 1.63 9.19 -7.32
CA LYS A 79 1.49 10.63 -7.15
C LYS A 79 1.83 11.00 -5.70
N PRO A 80 2.77 11.93 -5.45
CA PRO A 80 2.99 12.44 -4.11
C PRO A 80 1.70 13.12 -3.61
N LYS A 81 1.27 12.78 -2.39
CA LYS A 81 0.17 13.49 -1.73
C LYS A 81 0.64 14.90 -1.40
N GLN A 82 -0.19 15.89 -1.71
CA GLN A 82 -0.05 17.24 -1.18
C GLN A 82 -0.53 17.25 0.27
N ASP A 83 0.32 17.65 1.19
CA ASP A 83 -0.11 18.01 2.54
C ASP A 83 -1.02 19.24 2.44
N GLN A 84 -2.22 19.12 3.01
CA GLN A 84 -3.12 20.26 3.13
C GLN A 84 -2.63 21.16 4.27
N GLU A 85 -2.45 22.45 3.98
CA GLU A 85 -2.17 23.45 5.02
C GLU A 85 -3.35 23.52 6.00
N ARG A 86 -3.03 23.32 7.28
CA ARG A 86 -4.01 23.30 8.37
C ARG A 86 -4.28 24.73 8.86
N LYS A 87 -5.54 25.05 9.13
CA LYS A 87 -5.92 26.31 9.78
C LYS A 87 -5.97 26.09 11.30
N GLU A 88 -5.06 26.72 12.04
CA GLU A 88 -5.07 26.73 13.50
C GLU A 88 -6.09 27.74 14.05
N ASP A 89 -6.77 27.38 15.15
CA ASP A 89 -7.64 28.30 15.90
C ASP A 89 -6.92 28.77 17.17
N SER A 90 -6.66 30.07 17.29
CA SER A 90 -5.95 30.65 18.43
C SER A 90 -6.70 30.52 19.78
N LYS A 91 -7.99 30.16 19.77
CA LYS A 91 -8.78 29.93 20.98
C LYS A 91 -8.65 28.52 21.54
N LEU A 92 -8.15 27.57 20.75
CA LEU A 92 -8.03 26.18 21.14
C LEU A 92 -6.65 25.88 21.73
N PRO A 93 -6.55 24.98 22.74
CA PRO A 93 -5.28 24.58 23.29
C PRO A 93 -4.42 23.88 22.23
N LYS A 94 -3.11 24.02 22.34
CA LYS A 94 -2.12 23.32 21.52
C LYS A 94 -1.69 22.03 22.21
N ILE A 95 -1.78 20.91 21.51
CA ILE A 95 -1.46 19.58 22.02
C ILE A 95 -0.45 18.93 21.07
N LEU A 96 0.59 18.31 21.63
CA LEU A 96 1.51 17.45 20.88
C LEU A 96 1.17 15.99 21.18
N LEU A 97 0.84 15.23 20.14
CA LEU A 97 0.57 13.80 20.21
C LEU A 97 1.84 13.02 19.83
N LEU A 98 2.46 12.42 20.85
CA LEU A 98 3.65 11.58 20.69
C LEU A 98 3.23 10.13 20.47
N SER A 99 3.49 9.60 19.28
CA SER A 99 3.22 8.20 18.94
C SER A 99 4.41 7.31 19.31
N THR A 100 4.12 6.19 19.97
CA THR A 100 5.11 5.20 20.44
C THR A 100 4.85 3.82 19.83
N GLY A 101 4.12 3.75 18.72
CA GLY A 101 3.51 2.51 18.22
C GLY A 101 2.02 2.44 18.58
N GLY A 102 1.37 1.31 18.31
CA GLY A 102 -0.08 1.16 18.49
C GLY A 102 -0.88 2.05 17.53
N THR A 103 -1.43 1.47 16.48
CA THR A 103 -2.16 2.24 15.47
C THR A 103 -3.59 2.56 15.93
N ILE A 104 -3.87 3.84 16.24
CA ILE A 104 -5.21 4.32 16.65
C ILE A 104 -6.08 4.80 15.48
N ALA A 105 -5.48 5.03 14.32
CA ALA A 105 -6.15 5.44 13.09
C ALA A 105 -5.39 4.88 11.88
N SER A 106 -6.12 4.47 10.84
CA SER A 106 -5.56 3.90 9.62
C SER A 106 -6.35 4.34 8.39
N LYS A 107 -5.65 4.43 7.25
CA LYS A 107 -6.27 4.60 5.94
C LYS A 107 -6.22 3.29 5.17
N VAL A 108 -7.33 2.94 4.53
CA VAL A 108 -7.42 1.78 3.65
C VAL A 108 -7.37 2.27 2.21
N ASP A 109 -6.38 1.83 1.44
CA ASP A 109 -6.39 1.99 -0.01
C ASP A 109 -7.19 0.83 -0.61
N TYR A 110 -8.43 1.05 -1.01
CA TYR A 110 -9.27 -0.01 -1.59
C TYR A 110 -8.74 -0.56 -2.92
N ARG A 111 -7.93 0.21 -3.66
CA ARG A 111 -7.33 -0.24 -4.91
C ARG A 111 -6.33 -1.36 -4.64
N THR A 112 -5.48 -1.22 -3.64
CA THR A 112 -4.46 -2.22 -3.28
C THR A 112 -4.91 -3.14 -2.12
N GLY A 113 -5.91 -2.75 -1.34
CA GLY A 113 -6.24 -3.39 -0.07
C GLY A 113 -5.23 -3.10 1.04
N ALA A 114 -4.23 -2.24 0.80
CA ALA A 114 -3.22 -1.90 1.80
C ALA A 114 -3.83 -1.06 2.92
N VAL A 115 -3.35 -1.30 4.14
CA VAL A 115 -3.70 -0.51 5.33
C VAL A 115 -2.46 0.23 5.80
N THR A 116 -2.52 1.55 5.81
CA THR A 116 -1.41 2.40 6.27
C THR A 116 -1.81 3.15 7.53
N PRO A 117 -0.96 3.17 8.57
CA PRO A 117 -1.19 3.99 9.75
C PRO A 117 -1.38 5.48 9.39
N ALA A 118 -2.38 6.11 9.99
CA ALA A 118 -2.63 7.56 9.90
C ALA A 118 -1.90 8.26 11.05
N LEU A 119 -0.62 8.61 10.85
CA LEU A 119 0.26 9.11 11.91
C LEU A 119 0.48 10.63 11.88
N SER A 120 0.17 11.29 10.76
CA SER A 120 0.31 12.75 10.68
C SER A 120 -0.90 13.46 11.27
N ALA A 121 -0.70 14.72 11.68
CA ALA A 121 -1.76 15.60 12.13
C ALA A 121 -2.87 15.78 11.07
N SER A 122 -2.50 15.77 9.78
CA SER A 122 -3.44 15.82 8.67
C SER A 122 -4.24 14.53 8.57
N ASP A 123 -3.58 13.37 8.60
CA ASP A 123 -4.27 12.07 8.52
C ASP A 123 -5.22 11.86 9.70
N LEU A 124 -4.85 12.27 10.92
CA LEU A 124 -5.71 12.20 12.09
C LEU A 124 -6.93 13.12 11.97
N ASN A 125 -6.78 14.30 11.39
CA ASN A 125 -7.91 15.19 11.12
C ASN A 125 -8.82 14.68 10.01
N GLU A 126 -8.27 14.04 8.96
CA GLU A 126 -9.08 13.38 7.94
C GLU A 126 -9.89 12.23 8.55
N ALA A 127 -9.26 11.46 9.45
CA ALA A 127 -9.89 10.30 10.08
C ALA A 127 -10.90 10.68 11.17
N VAL A 128 -10.60 11.71 11.97
CA VAL A 128 -11.42 12.17 13.10
C VAL A 128 -11.50 13.71 13.12
N PRO A 129 -12.32 14.31 12.23
CA PRO A 129 -12.43 15.77 12.11
C PRO A 129 -12.87 16.48 13.39
N GLU A 130 -13.53 15.77 14.30
CA GLU A 130 -14.01 16.26 15.59
C GLU A 130 -12.89 16.77 16.49
N LEU A 131 -11.67 16.21 16.35
CA LEU A 131 -10.50 16.64 17.11
C LEU A 131 -10.13 18.11 16.86
N GLY A 132 -10.35 18.60 15.64
CA GLY A 132 -10.10 20.00 15.27
C GLY A 132 -11.00 21.01 15.98
N LYS A 133 -12.08 20.55 16.64
CA LYS A 133 -12.94 21.40 17.49
C LYS A 133 -12.49 21.45 18.95
N ILE A 134 -11.55 20.59 19.33
CA ILE A 134 -11.09 20.39 20.72
C ILE A 134 -9.72 21.03 20.93
N ALA A 135 -8.79 20.85 19.98
CA ALA A 135 -7.41 21.32 20.10
C ALA A 135 -6.72 21.47 18.74
N ASN A 136 -5.65 22.28 18.71
CA ASN A 136 -4.67 22.27 17.63
C ASN A 136 -3.64 21.16 17.90
N ILE A 137 -3.71 20.06 17.15
CA ILE A 137 -2.95 18.82 17.46
C ILE A 137 -1.73 18.65 16.55
N ASP A 138 -0.53 18.86 17.05
CA ASP A 138 0.69 18.43 16.35
C ASP A 138 0.96 16.95 16.63
N THR A 139 1.67 16.29 15.73
CA THR A 139 2.00 14.85 15.84
C THR A 139 3.48 14.62 15.63
N GLU A 140 4.07 13.78 16.47
CA GLU A 140 5.45 13.32 16.30
C GLU A 140 5.53 11.82 16.60
N VAL A 141 6.25 11.08 15.78
CA VAL A 141 6.48 9.65 15.99
C VAL A 141 7.82 9.48 16.70
N LEU A 142 7.79 9.07 17.97
CA LEU A 142 9.00 8.80 18.75
C LEU A 142 9.65 7.48 18.32
N PHE A 143 8.83 6.43 18.26
CA PHE A 143 9.21 5.12 17.76
C PHE A 143 7.95 4.32 17.42
N SER A 144 8.12 3.21 16.71
CA SER A 144 7.05 2.27 16.42
C SER A 144 7.59 0.86 16.63
N GLU A 145 7.35 0.30 17.81
CA GLU A 145 7.67 -1.10 18.11
C GLU A 145 6.48 -2.01 17.77
N TYR A 146 6.81 -3.19 17.25
CA TYR A 146 5.91 -4.31 16.93
C TYR A 146 6.45 -5.57 17.60
#